data_AF-A0A1F2TQS4-F1
#
_entry.id   AF-A0A1F2TQS4-F1
#
_cell.length_a   1.000
_cell.length_b   1.000
_cell.length_c   1.000
_cell.angle_alpha   90.00
_cell.angle_beta   90.00
_cell.angle_gamma   90.00
#
_symmetry.space_group_name_H-M   'P 1'
#
loop_
_entity.id
_entity.type
_entity.pdbx_description
1 polymer ?
#
loop_
_entity_poly.entity_id
_entity_poly.type
_entity_poly.pdbx_seq_one_letter_code
_entity_poly.pdbx_strand_id
1 'polypeptide(L)'
;MRRVRLKFVWTSVFVLFAVLPTVSQTRDRRGSPPSGPPTCDAGVLDADSYALTTRAQARIVTEDRSGPWWGRSSVDEAAADLYDLNSSSTYAAERARTLDPRNLLAYSQLARQYVVTGEDASLADAAWRTALDHGGAVVWTATLYDVDARSYFLMAFDRQALRVYRYGELAGPFQTHLGIPRFVGEDQERFWRAMGGCIDPAARPEAVIPWSDVHEIKAGNWVLYFKLSRPVTITSDRHKRKTLNEIKVNLHGAIGTLETHVSRDPIDPSKVSVRTMGIGPLAYQQRVRVTLVKFIDPAGRIRLPKASRSGGW
;
A
#
# COMPACT_ATOMS: atom_id res chain seq x y z
N MET A 1 65.51 -56.40 -36.43
CA MET A 1 64.22 -55.71 -36.25
C MET A 1 64.41 -54.52 -35.30
N ARG A 2 64.58 -53.31 -35.84
CA ARG A 2 64.73 -52.05 -35.07
C ARG A 2 63.34 -51.48 -34.78
N ARG A 3 62.94 -51.36 -33.51
CA ARG A 3 61.73 -50.62 -33.11
C ARG A 3 62.10 -49.16 -32.82
N VAL A 4 61.51 -48.28 -33.62
CA VAL A 4 61.62 -46.82 -33.57
C VAL A 4 60.90 -46.30 -32.32
N ARG A 5 61.55 -45.43 -31.55
CA ARG A 5 60.92 -44.66 -30.46
C ARG A 5 60.29 -43.40 -31.04
N LEU A 6 58.96 -43.34 -31.08
CA LEU A 6 58.22 -42.10 -31.36
C LEU A 6 58.18 -41.24 -30.09
N LYS A 7 58.76 -40.04 -30.14
CA LYS A 7 58.57 -39.00 -29.13
C LYS A 7 57.25 -38.28 -29.41
N PHE A 8 56.26 -38.44 -28.53
CA PHE A 8 55.08 -37.59 -28.51
C PHE A 8 55.44 -36.26 -27.85
N VAL A 9 55.48 -35.19 -28.65
CA VAL A 9 55.57 -33.81 -28.16
C VAL A 9 54.14 -33.30 -28.02
N TRP A 10 53.72 -33.02 -26.79
CA TRP A 10 52.48 -32.32 -26.49
C TRP A 10 52.66 -30.84 -26.80
N THR A 11 52.05 -30.35 -27.88
CA THR A 11 51.92 -28.90 -28.13
C THR A 11 50.57 -28.46 -27.59
N SER A 12 50.56 -27.95 -26.36
CA SER A 12 49.39 -27.26 -25.80
C SER A 12 49.20 -25.92 -26.52
N VAL A 13 48.21 -25.84 -27.40
CA VAL A 13 47.73 -24.57 -27.96
C VAL A 13 46.89 -23.87 -26.89
N PHE A 14 47.47 -22.91 -26.19
CA PHE A 14 46.72 -21.95 -25.37
C PHE A 14 46.09 -20.92 -26.31
N VAL A 15 44.77 -21.03 -26.52
CA VAL A 15 43.97 -19.95 -27.09
C VAL A 15 43.73 -18.94 -25.97
N LEU A 16 44.51 -17.86 -25.93
CA LEU A 16 44.19 -16.67 -25.15
C LEU A 16 42.95 -16.02 -25.78
N PHE A 17 41.77 -16.24 -25.19
CA PHE A 17 40.68 -15.29 -25.35
C PHE A 17 41.05 -14.05 -24.54
N ALA A 18 41.46 -12.99 -25.24
CA ALA A 18 41.48 -11.64 -24.69
C ALA A 18 40.02 -11.26 -24.37
N VAL A 19 39.59 -11.54 -23.13
CA VAL A 19 38.41 -10.92 -22.55
C VAL A 19 38.78 -9.46 -22.35
N LEU A 20 38.49 -8.63 -23.35
CA LEU A 20 38.41 -7.20 -23.16
C LEU A 20 37.39 -6.97 -22.03
N PRO A 21 37.76 -6.33 -20.91
CA PRO A 21 36.75 -5.85 -20.00
C PRO A 21 36.02 -4.74 -20.76
N THR A 22 34.85 -5.06 -21.29
CA THR A 22 33.83 -4.04 -21.47
C THR A 22 33.51 -3.54 -20.07
N VAL A 23 34.28 -2.53 -19.66
CA VAL A 23 33.89 -1.60 -18.61
C VAL A 23 32.62 -0.95 -19.14
N SER A 24 31.49 -1.62 -18.93
CA SER A 24 30.21 -0.94 -18.84
C SER A 24 30.42 0.06 -17.72
N GLN A 25 30.68 1.30 -18.11
CA GLN A 25 30.51 2.44 -17.24
C GLN A 25 29.06 2.39 -16.79
N THR A 26 28.79 1.73 -15.65
CA THR A 26 27.75 2.22 -14.75
C THR A 26 28.09 3.68 -14.57
N ARG A 27 27.30 4.55 -15.21
CA ARG A 27 27.27 5.97 -14.88
C ARG A 27 26.96 6.03 -13.40
N ASP A 28 28.01 6.08 -12.60
CA ASP A 28 27.96 6.46 -11.21
C ASP A 28 27.56 7.94 -11.24
N ARG A 29 26.26 8.21 -11.39
CA ARG A 29 25.66 9.52 -11.16
C ARG A 29 25.77 9.77 -9.66
N ARG A 30 26.99 10.03 -9.17
CA ARG A 30 27.22 10.80 -7.95
C ARG A 30 26.97 12.26 -8.27
N GLY A 31 25.78 12.57 -8.77
CA GLY A 31 25.24 13.93 -8.67
C GLY A 31 24.88 14.14 -7.21
N SER A 32 25.10 15.35 -6.68
CA SER A 32 24.50 15.73 -5.41
C SER A 32 23.00 15.38 -5.44
N PRO A 33 22.42 14.87 -4.34
CA PRO A 33 21.00 14.58 -4.30
C PRO A 33 20.27 15.84 -4.75
N PRO A 34 19.30 15.71 -5.68
CA PRO A 34 18.67 16.87 -6.26
C PRO A 34 18.03 17.72 -5.16
N SER A 35 18.41 18.99 -5.10
CA SER A 35 17.91 19.93 -4.09
C SER A 35 16.53 20.44 -4.49
N GLY A 36 15.56 20.36 -3.59
CA GLY A 36 14.22 20.90 -3.79
C GLY A 36 13.25 20.37 -2.75
N PRO A 37 12.06 20.98 -2.62
CA PRO A 37 11.01 20.43 -1.76
C PRO A 37 10.50 19.08 -2.33
N PRO A 38 10.01 18.18 -1.47
CA PRO A 38 9.22 17.03 -1.89
C PRO A 38 8.10 17.39 -2.88
N THR A 39 7.93 16.56 -3.90
CA THR A 39 7.00 16.79 -5.02
C THR A 39 6.39 15.49 -5.56
N CYS A 40 5.23 15.63 -6.21
CA CYS A 40 4.56 14.58 -6.96
C CYS A 40 4.90 14.58 -8.47
N ASP A 41 5.68 15.55 -8.94
CA ASP A 41 5.94 15.72 -10.38
C ASP A 41 6.89 14.65 -10.93
N ALA A 42 6.34 13.71 -11.70
CA ALA A 42 7.11 12.62 -12.30
C ALA A 42 8.18 13.10 -13.28
N GLY A 43 8.02 14.28 -13.90
CA GLY A 43 9.02 14.85 -14.82
C GLY A 43 10.26 15.39 -14.12
N VAL A 44 10.15 15.64 -12.81
CA VAL A 44 11.23 16.22 -11.98
C VAL A 44 11.92 15.16 -11.10
N LEU A 45 11.21 14.09 -10.75
CA LEU A 45 11.72 13.01 -9.92
C LEU A 45 12.71 12.12 -10.67
N ASP A 46 13.65 11.53 -9.93
CA ASP A 46 14.47 10.44 -10.45
C ASP A 46 13.57 9.27 -10.92
N ALA A 47 13.84 8.76 -12.13
CA ALA A 47 12.97 7.78 -12.78
C ALA A 47 12.92 6.44 -12.03
N ASP A 48 14.03 6.00 -11.44
CA ASP A 48 14.09 4.74 -10.69
C ASP A 48 13.40 4.89 -9.34
N SER A 49 13.60 6.03 -8.66
CA SER A 49 12.85 6.38 -7.45
C SER A 49 11.34 6.38 -7.71
N TYR A 50 10.91 7.01 -8.80
CA TYR A 50 9.51 7.09 -9.18
C TYR A 50 8.92 5.70 -9.50
N ALA A 51 9.66 4.88 -10.25
CA ALA A 51 9.26 3.50 -10.59
C ALA A 51 9.10 2.61 -9.34
N LEU A 52 9.95 2.77 -8.34
CA LEU A 52 9.85 2.05 -7.06
C LEU A 52 8.57 2.40 -6.28
N THR A 53 8.08 3.63 -6.40
CA THR A 53 6.84 4.07 -5.76
C THR A 53 5.59 3.84 -6.61
N THR A 54 5.73 3.33 -7.84
CA THR A 54 4.59 3.08 -8.74
C THR A 54 4.61 1.64 -9.24
N ARG A 55 5.36 1.35 -10.29
CA ARG A 55 5.42 0.04 -10.94
C ARG A 55 5.88 -1.07 -10.00
N ALA A 56 6.87 -0.81 -9.14
CA ALA A 56 7.31 -1.83 -8.18
C ALA A 56 6.21 -2.11 -7.13
N GLN A 57 5.52 -1.08 -6.63
CA GLN A 57 4.36 -1.28 -5.75
C GLN A 57 3.26 -2.09 -6.42
N ALA A 58 3.01 -1.83 -7.71
CA ALA A 58 2.07 -2.61 -8.51
C ALA A 58 2.47 -4.09 -8.52
N ARG A 59 3.71 -4.38 -8.91
CA ARG A 59 4.24 -5.75 -8.96
C ARG A 59 4.19 -6.43 -7.60
N ILE A 60 4.63 -5.76 -6.54
CA ILE A 60 4.55 -6.28 -5.17
C ILE A 60 3.11 -6.71 -4.89
N VAL A 61 2.11 -5.86 -5.13
CA VAL A 61 0.70 -6.17 -4.83
C VAL A 61 0.09 -7.23 -5.74
N THR A 62 0.39 -7.20 -7.03
CA THR A 62 -0.29 -8.01 -8.05
C THR A 62 0.45 -9.28 -8.44
N GLU A 63 1.68 -9.46 -7.99
CA GLU A 63 2.46 -10.67 -8.24
C GLU A 63 1.67 -11.91 -7.83
N ASP A 64 1.56 -12.83 -8.78
CA ASP A 64 0.87 -14.09 -8.55
C ASP A 64 1.74 -14.95 -7.64
N ARG A 65 1.33 -15.01 -6.38
CA ARG A 65 1.95 -15.87 -5.38
C ARG A 65 1.30 -17.24 -5.32
N SER A 66 0.44 -17.64 -6.26
CA SER A 66 -0.20 -18.96 -6.23
C SER A 66 0.80 -20.11 -6.39
N GLY A 67 1.48 -20.44 -5.29
CA GLY A 67 2.23 -21.68 -5.14
C GLY A 67 1.28 -22.90 -5.04
N PRO A 68 1.81 -24.13 -5.14
CA PRO A 68 1.00 -25.34 -5.00
C PRO A 68 0.21 -25.31 -3.70
N TRP A 69 -1.09 -25.60 -3.76
CA TRP A 69 -2.02 -25.48 -2.63
C TRP A 69 -1.64 -26.31 -1.39
N TRP A 70 -0.81 -27.35 -1.57
CA TRP A 70 -0.30 -28.19 -0.47
C TRP A 70 0.93 -27.62 0.24
N GLY A 71 1.67 -26.72 -0.41
CA GLY A 71 2.84 -26.03 0.18
C GLY A 71 2.48 -24.75 0.94
N ARG A 72 1.18 -24.51 1.20
CA ARG A 72 0.64 -23.32 1.88
C ARG A 72 -0.18 -23.68 3.12
N SER A 73 0.01 -24.90 3.61
CA SER A 73 -0.77 -25.50 4.69
C SER A 73 -0.32 -25.04 6.07
N SER A 74 0.83 -24.37 6.18
CA SER A 74 1.27 -23.78 7.44
C SER A 74 0.80 -22.33 7.55
N VAL A 75 0.18 -22.00 8.68
CA VAL A 75 -0.21 -20.62 9.01
C VAL A 75 1.01 -19.70 9.05
N ASP A 76 2.17 -20.27 9.37
CA ASP A 76 3.46 -19.56 9.45
C ASP A 76 3.99 -19.13 8.07
N GLU A 77 3.80 -19.93 7.00
CA GLU A 77 4.18 -19.55 5.63
C GLU A 77 3.28 -18.46 5.05
N ALA A 78 1.97 -18.52 5.31
CA ALA A 78 1.04 -17.45 4.89
C ALA A 78 1.35 -16.13 5.61
N ALA A 79 1.71 -16.18 6.90
CA ALA A 79 2.16 -15.00 7.64
C ALA A 79 3.51 -14.47 7.12
N ALA A 80 4.45 -15.35 6.75
CA ALA A 80 5.73 -14.97 6.16
C ALA A 80 5.57 -14.27 4.79
N ASP A 81 4.69 -14.77 3.92
CA ASP A 81 4.33 -14.13 2.64
C ASP A 81 3.74 -12.71 2.85
N LEU A 82 2.99 -12.49 3.94
CA LEU A 82 2.41 -11.18 4.29
C LEU A 82 3.44 -10.21 4.85
N TYR A 83 4.38 -10.69 5.68
CA TYR A 83 5.53 -9.91 6.10
C TYR A 83 6.38 -9.53 4.89
N ASP A 84 6.56 -10.43 3.90
CA ASP A 84 7.30 -10.14 2.68
C ASP A 84 6.66 -8.99 1.87
N LEU A 85 5.34 -8.95 1.75
CA LEU A 85 4.65 -7.90 0.98
C LEU A 85 4.78 -6.50 1.59
N ASN A 86 4.58 -6.39 2.90
CA ASN A 86 4.71 -5.13 3.61
C ASN A 86 6.18 -4.70 3.74
N SER A 87 7.09 -5.66 3.96
CA SER A 87 8.53 -5.42 3.98
C SER A 87 9.03 -4.98 2.61
N SER A 88 8.62 -5.65 1.54
CA SER A 88 8.95 -5.29 0.15
C SER A 88 8.40 -3.93 -0.23
N SER A 89 7.15 -3.62 0.15
CA SER A 89 6.56 -2.29 -0.07
C SER A 89 7.31 -1.20 0.69
N THR A 90 7.67 -1.46 1.95
CA THR A 90 8.46 -0.55 2.80
C THR A 90 9.86 -0.35 2.22
N TYR A 91 10.58 -1.42 1.91
CA TYR A 91 11.90 -1.40 1.30
C TYR A 91 11.92 -0.61 -0.01
N ALA A 92 10.96 -0.86 -0.90
CA ALA A 92 10.86 -0.13 -2.16
C ALA A 92 10.66 1.38 -1.93
N ALA A 93 9.81 1.77 -0.97
CA ALA A 93 9.58 3.17 -0.64
C ALA A 93 10.79 3.83 0.06
N GLU A 94 11.48 3.12 0.97
CA GLU A 94 12.72 3.59 1.58
C GLU A 94 13.83 3.77 0.55
N ARG A 95 13.96 2.83 -0.38
CA ARG A 95 14.91 2.90 -1.48
C ARG A 95 14.60 4.04 -2.42
N ALA A 96 13.32 4.25 -2.75
CA ALA A 96 12.88 5.39 -3.55
C ALA A 96 13.26 6.72 -2.88
N ARG A 97 12.98 6.88 -1.58
CA ARG A 97 13.37 8.06 -0.79
C ARG A 97 14.90 8.27 -0.77
N THR A 98 15.66 7.17 -0.71
CA THR A 98 17.14 7.23 -0.72
C THR A 98 17.67 7.68 -2.07
N LEU A 99 17.05 7.24 -3.17
CA LEU A 99 17.41 7.63 -4.53
C LEU A 99 17.03 9.09 -4.82
N ASP A 100 15.85 9.51 -4.40
CA ASP A 100 15.38 10.89 -4.53
C ASP A 100 14.59 11.31 -3.27
N PRO A 101 15.20 12.08 -2.35
CA PRO A 101 14.53 12.61 -1.16
C PRO A 101 13.39 13.57 -1.46
N ARG A 102 13.17 13.95 -2.73
CA ARG A 102 12.01 14.76 -3.13
C ARG A 102 10.81 13.91 -3.51
N ASN A 103 10.93 12.59 -3.59
CA ASN A 103 9.80 11.73 -4.00
C ASN A 103 8.71 11.71 -2.92
N LEU A 104 7.66 12.53 -3.10
CA LEU A 104 6.57 12.62 -2.14
C LEU A 104 5.76 11.32 -2.04
N LEU A 105 5.74 10.51 -3.12
CA LEU A 105 5.05 9.22 -3.11
C LEU A 105 5.68 8.25 -2.10
N ALA A 106 7.00 8.30 -1.99
CA ALA A 106 7.73 7.48 -1.03
C ALA A 106 7.33 7.83 0.41
N TYR A 107 7.26 9.12 0.76
CA TYR A 107 6.85 9.55 2.10
C TYR A 107 5.42 9.15 2.41
N SER A 108 4.48 9.32 1.48
CA SER A 108 3.09 8.88 1.68
C SER A 108 2.95 7.37 1.85
N GLN A 109 3.74 6.58 1.11
CA GLN A 109 3.76 5.12 1.29
C GLN A 109 4.35 4.72 2.63
N LEU A 110 5.48 5.31 3.03
CA LEU A 110 6.11 5.05 4.34
C LEU A 110 5.21 5.49 5.50
N ALA A 111 4.51 6.61 5.37
CA ALA A 111 3.53 7.09 6.35
C ALA A 111 2.43 6.05 6.61
N ARG A 112 1.96 5.38 5.54
CA ARG A 112 1.06 4.24 5.68
C ARG A 112 1.78 3.02 6.26
N GLN A 113 2.90 2.61 5.67
CA GLN A 113 3.51 1.32 5.99
C GLN A 113 4.02 1.21 7.42
N TYR A 114 4.70 2.24 7.93
CA TYR A 114 5.15 2.22 9.32
C TYR A 114 3.99 2.18 10.32
N VAL A 115 2.82 2.71 9.96
CA VAL A 115 1.58 2.52 10.74
C VAL A 115 1.02 1.12 10.56
N VAL A 116 1.11 0.51 9.40
CA VAL A 116 0.66 -0.87 9.18
C VAL A 116 1.52 -1.85 9.97
N THR A 117 2.84 -1.81 9.81
CA THR A 117 3.79 -2.73 10.48
C THR A 117 3.91 -2.46 11.96
N GLY A 118 3.80 -1.19 12.38
CA GLY A 118 3.89 -0.79 13.79
C GLY A 118 5.30 -0.92 14.38
N GLU A 119 6.33 -0.97 13.54
CA GLU A 119 7.72 -1.17 13.93
C GLU A 119 8.31 0.06 14.62
N ASP A 120 8.10 1.27 14.09
CA ASP A 120 8.60 2.51 14.66
C ASP A 120 7.63 3.69 14.46
N ALA A 121 7.10 4.21 15.56
CA ALA A 121 6.17 5.34 15.56
C ALA A 121 6.84 6.66 15.14
N SER A 122 8.14 6.83 15.38
CA SER A 122 8.88 8.04 15.01
C SER A 122 9.09 8.14 13.50
N LEU A 123 9.35 7.01 12.84
CA LEU A 123 9.44 6.93 11.38
C LEU A 123 8.09 7.20 10.73
N ALA A 124 7.01 6.64 11.29
CA ALA A 124 5.65 6.97 10.86
C ALA A 124 5.38 8.48 10.99
N ASP A 125 5.62 9.07 12.17
CA ASP A 125 5.35 10.48 12.42
C ASP A 125 6.16 11.40 11.48
N ALA A 126 7.43 11.07 11.20
CA ALA A 126 8.26 11.83 10.27
C ALA A 126 7.73 11.76 8.83
N ALA A 127 7.35 10.57 8.37
CA ALA A 127 6.81 10.39 7.02
C ALA A 127 5.45 11.09 6.85
N TRP A 128 4.56 10.99 7.84
CA TRP A 128 3.28 11.71 7.87
C TRP A 128 3.47 13.22 7.79
N ARG A 129 4.41 13.77 8.59
CA ARG A 129 4.73 15.20 8.56
C ARG A 129 5.14 15.65 7.16
N THR A 130 6.13 14.98 6.58
CA THR A 130 6.63 15.33 5.25
C THR A 130 5.56 15.22 4.17
N ALA A 131 4.80 14.12 4.16
CA ALA A 131 3.73 13.89 3.19
C ALA A 131 2.70 15.03 3.21
N LEU A 132 2.21 15.36 4.40
CA LEU A 132 1.14 16.33 4.58
C LEU A 132 1.61 17.79 4.43
N ASP A 133 2.83 18.13 4.86
CA ASP A 133 3.37 19.50 4.76
C ASP A 133 3.66 19.92 3.31
N HIS A 134 3.86 18.95 2.41
CA HIS A 134 4.12 19.21 1.00
C HIS A 134 2.91 18.92 0.10
N GLY A 135 1.70 18.91 0.67
CA GLY A 135 0.45 18.81 -0.08
C GLY A 135 0.09 17.41 -0.56
N GLY A 136 0.80 16.37 -0.12
CA GLY A 136 0.45 14.98 -0.36
C GLY A 136 -0.66 14.49 0.57
N ALA A 137 -1.19 13.30 0.28
CA ALA A 137 -2.12 12.59 1.13
C ALA A 137 -1.53 11.26 1.61
N VAL A 138 -2.05 10.70 2.71
CA VAL A 138 -1.78 9.31 3.08
C VAL A 138 -3.01 8.48 2.72
N VAL A 139 -2.82 7.45 1.89
CA VAL A 139 -3.92 6.79 1.17
C VAL A 139 -3.99 5.31 1.48
N TRP A 140 -5.20 4.85 1.82
CA TRP A 140 -5.55 3.46 2.03
C TRP A 140 -6.53 2.99 0.97
N THR A 141 -6.43 1.72 0.58
CA THR A 141 -7.63 1.04 0.08
C THR A 141 -8.53 0.69 1.26
N ALA A 142 -9.84 0.68 1.03
CA ALA A 142 -10.80 0.58 2.10
C ALA A 142 -12.09 -0.11 1.69
N THR A 143 -12.74 -0.77 2.66
CA THR A 143 -14.10 -1.30 2.53
C THR A 143 -15.05 -0.52 3.45
N LEU A 144 -16.05 0.12 2.85
CA LEU A 144 -17.14 0.82 3.57
C LEU A 144 -18.35 -0.12 3.64
N TYR A 145 -18.43 -0.95 4.67
CA TYR A 145 -19.43 -2.01 4.80
C TYR A 145 -20.88 -1.51 4.74
N ASP A 146 -21.14 -0.31 5.27
CA ASP A 146 -22.48 0.29 5.29
C ASP A 146 -22.92 0.82 3.92
N VAL A 147 -21.98 0.98 2.99
CA VAL A 147 -22.25 1.37 1.59
C VAL A 147 -22.31 0.10 0.73
N ASP A 148 -21.20 -0.63 0.64
CA ASP A 148 -21.13 -1.87 -0.13
C ASP A 148 -19.93 -2.73 0.27
N ALA A 149 -20.20 -3.84 0.97
CA ALA A 149 -19.19 -4.80 1.42
C ALA A 149 -18.41 -5.51 0.29
N ARG A 150 -18.86 -5.40 -0.97
CA ARG A 150 -18.16 -5.98 -2.14
C ARG A 150 -17.51 -4.93 -3.03
N SER A 151 -17.42 -3.69 -2.58
CA SER A 151 -16.71 -2.63 -3.31
C SER A 151 -15.50 -2.15 -2.53
N TYR A 152 -14.45 -1.81 -3.25
CA TYR A 152 -13.32 -1.09 -2.69
C TYR A 152 -13.46 0.41 -2.94
N PHE A 153 -12.87 1.17 -2.04
CA PHE A 153 -12.72 2.61 -2.10
C PHE A 153 -11.26 2.94 -1.84
N LEU A 154 -10.86 4.16 -2.19
CA LEU A 154 -9.61 4.74 -1.68
C LEU A 154 -9.98 5.86 -0.72
N MET A 155 -9.42 5.79 0.48
CA MET A 155 -9.54 6.84 1.47
C MET A 155 -8.22 7.58 1.58
N ALA A 156 -8.26 8.88 1.26
CA ALA A 156 -7.12 9.76 1.31
C ALA A 156 -7.26 10.72 2.47
N PHE A 157 -6.23 10.81 3.29
CA PHE A 157 -6.12 11.75 4.41
C PHE A 157 -5.10 12.81 4.02
N ASP A 158 -5.57 14.02 3.76
CA ASP A 158 -4.71 15.19 3.56
C ASP A 158 -4.88 16.18 4.73
N ARG A 159 -4.18 17.32 4.68
CA ARG A 159 -4.26 18.35 5.75
C ARG A 159 -5.66 18.92 5.94
N GLN A 160 -6.49 18.95 4.89
CA GLN A 160 -7.76 19.67 4.87
C GLN A 160 -8.95 18.75 5.13
N ALA A 161 -8.91 17.53 4.61
CA ALA A 161 -10.06 16.65 4.56
C ALA A 161 -9.71 15.15 4.55
N LEU A 162 -10.72 14.38 4.92
CA LEU A 162 -10.89 12.99 4.54
C LEU A 162 -11.59 12.96 3.19
N ARG A 163 -10.99 12.30 2.20
CA ARG A 163 -11.58 12.12 0.87
C ARG A 163 -11.84 10.65 0.61
N VAL A 164 -12.99 10.35 0.02
CA VAL A 164 -13.38 9.00 -0.40
C VAL A 164 -13.48 9.00 -1.91
N TYR A 165 -12.72 8.12 -2.56
CA TYR A 165 -12.77 7.87 -3.99
C TYR A 165 -13.36 6.49 -4.23
N ARG A 166 -14.19 6.37 -5.26
CA ARG A 166 -14.53 5.07 -5.82
C ARG A 166 -13.26 4.42 -6.39
N TYR A 167 -13.14 3.11 -6.30
CA TYR A 167 -11.97 2.40 -6.84
C TYR A 167 -11.83 2.64 -8.34
N GLY A 168 -12.93 2.51 -9.10
CA GLY A 168 -12.97 2.73 -10.54
C GLY A 168 -12.64 4.15 -10.99
N GLU A 169 -12.84 5.16 -10.14
CA GLU A 169 -12.45 6.54 -10.44
C GLU A 169 -10.94 6.66 -10.66
N LEU A 170 -10.13 5.93 -9.90
CA LEU A 170 -8.67 6.00 -9.97
C LEU A 170 -8.06 4.84 -10.75
N ALA A 171 -8.70 3.66 -10.71
CA ALA A 171 -8.25 2.43 -11.35
C ALA A 171 -8.63 2.33 -12.84
N GLY A 172 -9.59 3.12 -13.32
CA GLY A 172 -10.17 2.90 -14.65
C GLY A 172 -10.95 1.58 -14.71
N PRO A 173 -11.05 0.93 -15.89
CA PRO A 173 -11.65 -0.40 -15.99
C PRO A 173 -10.87 -1.43 -15.15
N PHE A 174 -11.58 -2.19 -14.32
CA PHE A 174 -10.98 -3.21 -13.45
C PHE A 174 -11.75 -4.53 -13.48
N GLN A 175 -11.05 -5.60 -13.15
CA GLN A 175 -11.65 -6.92 -13.00
C GLN A 175 -12.16 -7.13 -11.57
N THR A 176 -13.13 -8.02 -11.42
CA THR A 176 -13.57 -8.49 -10.12
C THR A 176 -13.40 -10.00 -10.00
N HIS A 177 -13.10 -10.49 -8.80
CA HIS A 177 -13.16 -11.89 -8.45
C HIS A 177 -14.16 -12.08 -7.31
N LEU A 178 -15.15 -12.96 -7.47
CA LEU A 178 -16.27 -13.13 -6.52
C LEU A 178 -17.02 -11.82 -6.21
N GLY A 179 -17.02 -10.89 -7.17
CA GLY A 179 -17.64 -9.57 -7.04
C GLY A 179 -16.81 -8.55 -6.25
N ILE A 180 -15.60 -8.90 -5.81
CA ILE A 180 -14.65 -8.00 -5.15
C ILE A 180 -13.63 -7.49 -6.18
N PRO A 181 -13.29 -6.19 -6.22
CA PRO A 181 -12.29 -5.66 -7.14
C PRO A 181 -10.92 -6.35 -6.98
N ARG A 182 -10.29 -6.68 -8.12
CA ARG A 182 -8.87 -7.06 -8.16
C ARG A 182 -8.02 -5.79 -8.25
N PHE A 183 -6.84 -5.83 -7.63
CA PHE A 183 -5.84 -4.79 -7.82
C PHE A 183 -5.44 -4.69 -9.29
N VAL A 184 -5.31 -3.45 -9.79
CA VAL A 184 -4.92 -3.16 -11.17
C VAL A 184 -3.42 -3.31 -11.37
N GLY A 185 -2.99 -3.61 -12.60
CA GLY A 185 -1.59 -3.82 -12.93
C GLY A 185 -0.75 -2.54 -12.96
N GLU A 186 0.52 -2.70 -13.34
CA GLU A 186 1.49 -1.61 -13.48
C GLU A 186 1.13 -0.58 -14.56
N ASP A 187 0.23 -0.95 -15.48
CA ASP A 187 -0.30 -0.11 -16.55
C ASP A 187 -1.23 0.99 -16.04
N GLN A 188 -1.81 0.82 -14.84
CA GLN A 188 -2.69 1.81 -14.23
C GLN A 188 -1.93 2.80 -13.33
N GLU A 189 -1.04 3.58 -13.94
CA GLU A 189 -0.16 4.51 -13.23
C GLU A 189 -0.91 5.51 -12.34
N ARG A 190 -2.07 6.02 -12.81
CA ARG A 190 -2.92 6.95 -12.05
C ARG A 190 -3.35 6.37 -10.69
N PHE A 191 -3.67 5.07 -10.65
CA PHE A 191 -4.01 4.37 -9.42
C PHE A 191 -2.82 4.28 -8.47
N TRP A 192 -1.64 3.88 -8.98
CA TRP A 192 -0.45 3.71 -8.16
C TRP A 192 0.12 5.02 -7.64
N ARG A 193 0.03 6.10 -8.43
CA ARG A 193 0.31 7.46 -7.97
C ARG A 193 -0.62 7.89 -6.84
N ALA A 194 -1.92 7.63 -6.98
CA ALA A 194 -2.91 7.94 -5.95
C ALA A 194 -2.69 7.10 -4.67
N MET A 195 -2.34 5.83 -4.79
CA MET A 195 -1.95 4.97 -3.66
C MET A 195 -0.64 5.42 -2.98
N GLY A 196 0.19 6.16 -3.71
CA GLY A 196 1.33 6.92 -3.19
C GLY A 196 0.97 8.33 -2.73
N GLY A 197 -0.29 8.69 -2.55
CA GLY A 197 -0.65 10.01 -2.00
C GLY A 197 -0.58 11.19 -2.98
N CYS A 198 -0.18 10.93 -4.22
CA CYS A 198 -0.14 11.92 -5.30
C CYS A 198 -1.36 11.74 -6.21
N ILE A 199 -2.49 12.26 -5.76
CA ILE A 199 -3.78 12.11 -6.44
C ILE A 199 -3.89 13.18 -7.53
N ASP A 200 -4.27 12.75 -8.73
CA ASP A 200 -4.59 13.64 -9.84
C ASP A 200 -5.68 14.65 -9.44
N PRO A 201 -5.44 15.97 -9.53
CA PRO A 201 -6.45 16.99 -9.18
C PRO A 201 -7.76 16.88 -9.97
N ALA A 202 -7.74 16.26 -11.16
CA ALA A 202 -8.94 16.01 -11.95
C ALA A 202 -9.78 14.83 -11.42
N ALA A 203 -9.22 14.00 -10.52
CA ALA A 203 -9.94 12.89 -9.92
C ALA A 203 -11.09 13.37 -9.04
N ARG A 204 -12.26 12.79 -9.23
CA ARG A 204 -13.48 13.21 -8.53
C ARG A 204 -13.71 12.37 -7.28
N PRO A 205 -13.48 12.90 -6.07
CA PRO A 205 -13.88 12.19 -4.87
C PRO A 205 -15.41 12.07 -4.83
N GLU A 206 -15.88 10.91 -4.39
CA GLU A 206 -17.30 10.66 -4.10
C GLU A 206 -17.74 11.48 -2.87
N ALA A 207 -16.81 11.67 -1.92
CA ALA A 207 -17.02 12.51 -0.76
C ALA A 207 -15.75 13.27 -0.38
N VAL A 208 -15.92 14.53 0.01
CA VAL A 208 -14.90 15.35 0.67
C VAL A 208 -15.47 15.80 2.00
N ILE A 209 -14.83 15.36 3.09
CA ILE A 209 -15.27 15.63 4.45
C ILE A 209 -14.16 16.44 5.13
N PRO A 210 -14.35 17.77 5.28
CA PRO A 210 -13.40 18.59 6.02
C PRO A 210 -13.19 18.04 7.43
N TRP A 211 -11.96 18.13 7.96
CA TRP A 211 -11.70 17.70 9.34
C TRP A 211 -12.49 18.50 10.39
N SER A 212 -13.00 19.69 10.03
CA SER A 212 -13.95 20.44 10.86
C SER A 212 -15.28 19.71 11.07
N ASP A 213 -15.68 18.88 10.11
CA ASP A 213 -16.95 18.18 10.10
C ASP A 213 -16.84 16.79 10.74
N VAL A 214 -15.63 16.35 11.13
CA VAL A 214 -15.40 15.14 11.93
C VAL A 214 -15.29 15.55 13.40
N HIS A 215 -16.15 15.01 14.26
CA HIS A 215 -16.15 15.36 15.70
C HIS A 215 -15.73 14.21 16.62
N GLU A 216 -15.67 12.98 16.12
CA GLU A 216 -15.21 11.81 16.87
C GLU A 216 -14.64 10.76 15.92
N ILE A 217 -13.52 10.15 16.33
CA ILE A 217 -12.96 8.97 15.66
C ILE A 217 -12.91 7.82 16.66
N LYS A 218 -13.62 6.74 16.39
CA LYS A 218 -13.62 5.53 17.22
C LYS A 218 -12.85 4.41 16.54
N ALA A 219 -12.03 3.69 17.31
CA ALA A 219 -11.41 2.43 16.91
C ALA A 219 -12.26 1.26 17.42
N GLY A 220 -12.85 0.49 16.50
CA GLY A 220 -13.45 -0.82 16.77
C GLY A 220 -12.48 -1.94 16.45
N ASN A 221 -12.92 -3.20 16.56
CA ASN A 221 -12.04 -4.34 16.32
C ASN A 221 -11.50 -4.35 14.88
N TRP A 222 -12.38 -4.24 13.88
CA TRP A 222 -11.99 -4.34 12.47
C TRP A 222 -12.09 -3.05 11.68
N VAL A 223 -12.60 -1.98 12.30
CA VAL A 223 -13.02 -0.78 11.60
C VAL A 223 -12.71 0.47 12.40
N LEU A 224 -12.48 1.57 11.68
CA LEU A 224 -12.60 2.92 12.18
C LEU A 224 -14.00 3.45 11.94
N TYR A 225 -14.46 4.28 12.86
CA TYR A 225 -15.67 5.07 12.71
C TYR A 225 -15.30 6.53 12.70
N PHE A 226 -15.72 7.26 11.68
CA PHE A 226 -15.62 8.72 11.60
C PHE A 226 -17.02 9.29 11.78
N LYS A 227 -17.30 9.88 12.94
CA LYS A 227 -18.61 10.51 13.19
C LYS A 227 -18.61 11.93 12.68
N LEU A 228 -19.65 12.23 11.92
CA LEU A 228 -19.76 13.44 11.14
C LEU A 228 -20.80 14.39 11.73
N SER A 229 -20.49 15.67 11.72
CA SER A 229 -21.43 16.74 12.09
C SER A 229 -22.47 16.99 11.01
N ARG A 230 -22.19 16.57 9.77
CA ARG A 230 -23.09 16.65 8.62
C ARG A 230 -23.16 15.31 7.90
N PRO A 231 -24.35 14.86 7.47
CA PRO A 231 -24.48 13.65 6.68
C PRO A 231 -23.72 13.78 5.34
N VAL A 232 -23.12 12.69 4.89
CA VAL A 232 -22.50 12.58 3.57
C VAL A 232 -23.12 11.44 2.79
N THR A 233 -23.21 11.58 1.47
CA THR A 233 -23.73 10.52 0.60
C THR A 233 -22.59 9.91 -0.20
N ILE A 234 -22.47 8.59 -0.16
CA ILE A 234 -21.41 7.84 -0.86
C ILE A 234 -22.05 6.79 -1.74
N THR A 235 -21.57 6.70 -2.98
CA THR A 235 -21.95 5.70 -3.98
C THR A 235 -20.77 4.77 -4.28
N SER A 236 -21.01 3.46 -4.36
CA SER A 236 -20.00 2.49 -4.79
C SER A 236 -19.91 2.37 -6.32
N ASP A 237 -18.85 1.73 -6.82
CA ASP A 237 -18.75 1.38 -8.26
C ASP A 237 -19.85 0.41 -8.73
N ARG A 238 -20.53 -0.25 -7.79
CA ARG A 238 -21.71 -1.09 -8.05
C ARG A 238 -23.03 -0.32 -7.90
N HIS A 239 -22.97 1.01 -7.90
CA HIS A 239 -24.10 1.93 -7.80
C HIS A 239 -24.92 1.82 -6.51
N LYS A 240 -24.40 1.19 -5.47
CA LYS A 240 -25.05 1.23 -4.16
C LYS A 240 -24.78 2.57 -3.51
N ARG A 241 -25.84 3.22 -3.04
CA ARG A 241 -25.79 4.58 -2.49
C ARG A 241 -26.29 4.59 -1.05
N LYS A 242 -25.56 5.28 -0.17
CA LYS A 242 -25.94 5.44 1.24
C LYS A 242 -25.62 6.85 1.75
N THR A 243 -26.54 7.42 2.52
CA THR A 243 -26.30 8.65 3.30
C THR A 243 -25.92 8.28 4.72
N LEU A 244 -24.82 8.83 5.22
CA LEU A 244 -24.13 8.41 6.44
C LEU A 244 -23.87 9.62 7.34
N ASN A 245 -24.21 9.49 8.62
CA ASN A 245 -23.73 10.40 9.69
C ASN A 245 -22.46 9.87 10.37
N GLU A 246 -22.10 8.63 10.06
CA GLU A 246 -20.91 7.95 10.56
C GLU A 246 -20.36 7.10 9.42
N ILE A 247 -19.07 7.26 9.10
CA ILE A 247 -18.39 6.39 8.14
C ILE A 247 -17.71 5.28 8.92
N LYS A 248 -18.24 4.07 8.79
CA LYS A 248 -17.62 2.84 9.26
C LYS A 248 -16.77 2.24 8.15
N VAL A 249 -15.48 2.08 8.41
CA VAL A 249 -14.54 1.65 7.38
C VAL A 249 -13.50 0.67 7.90
N ASN A 250 -13.23 -0.37 7.13
CA ASN A 250 -12.02 -1.17 7.24
C ASN A 250 -10.96 -0.61 6.30
N LEU A 251 -9.94 0.03 6.87
CA LEU A 251 -8.74 0.44 6.13
C LEU A 251 -7.85 -0.78 5.96
N HIS A 252 -7.64 -1.23 4.72
CA HIS A 252 -6.88 -2.43 4.45
C HIS A 252 -5.43 -2.22 4.91
N GLY A 253 -5.02 -3.01 5.91
CA GLY A 253 -3.72 -2.93 6.56
C GLY A 253 -2.65 -3.63 5.74
N ALA A 254 -2.11 -4.72 6.26
CA ALA A 254 -1.06 -5.52 5.62
C ALA A 254 -1.39 -5.71 4.13
N ILE A 255 -0.57 -5.09 3.28
CA ILE A 255 -0.68 -5.18 1.82
C ILE A 255 -0.44 -6.63 1.43
N GLY A 256 -1.27 -7.13 0.50
CA GLY A 256 -1.13 -8.49 0.01
C GLY A 256 -2.26 -9.40 0.42
N THR A 257 -3.41 -9.23 -0.24
CA THR A 257 -4.68 -9.87 0.11
C THR A 257 -5.11 -9.65 1.57
N LEU A 258 -6.34 -9.18 1.70
CA LEU A 258 -7.12 -9.46 2.89
C LEU A 258 -6.86 -10.92 3.31
N GLU A 259 -6.23 -11.19 4.47
CA GLU A 259 -6.36 -12.51 5.11
C GLU A 259 -7.83 -12.91 4.92
N THR A 260 -8.07 -14.08 4.37
CA THR A 260 -9.41 -14.52 4.05
C THR A 260 -9.56 -15.83 4.78
N HIS A 261 -9.85 -15.73 6.07
CA HIS A 261 -10.36 -16.84 6.84
C HIS A 261 -11.71 -17.23 6.26
N VAL A 262 -11.68 -18.24 5.40
CA VAL A 262 -12.85 -19.00 4.99
C VAL A 262 -13.19 -19.94 6.15
N SER A 263 -14.04 -19.50 7.07
CA SER A 263 -14.65 -20.40 8.05
C SER A 263 -15.91 -21.00 7.44
N ARG A 264 -15.96 -22.33 7.33
CA ARG A 264 -17.20 -23.04 7.05
C ARG A 264 -17.98 -23.19 8.34
N ASP A 265 -19.29 -22.93 8.29
CA ASP A 265 -20.17 -23.21 9.42
C ASP A 265 -20.05 -24.71 9.78
N PRO A 266 -19.73 -25.05 11.05
CA PRO A 266 -19.54 -26.44 11.45
C PRO A 266 -20.84 -27.27 11.43
N ILE A 267 -22.00 -26.63 11.33
CA ILE A 267 -23.33 -27.24 11.26
C ILE A 267 -23.82 -27.29 9.79
N ASP A 268 -23.50 -26.26 9.00
CA ASP A 268 -23.87 -26.18 7.57
C ASP A 268 -22.65 -25.88 6.69
N PRO A 269 -21.94 -26.91 6.19
CA PRO A 269 -20.73 -26.74 5.39
C PRO A 269 -20.92 -25.96 4.08
N SER A 270 -22.16 -25.72 3.64
CA SER A 270 -22.49 -24.90 2.47
C SER A 270 -22.36 -23.40 2.73
N LYS A 271 -22.33 -22.99 4.02
CA LYS A 271 -22.15 -21.60 4.43
C LYS A 271 -20.67 -21.29 4.67
N VAL A 272 -20.15 -20.41 3.82
CA VAL A 272 -18.78 -19.89 3.90
C VAL A 272 -18.82 -18.47 4.42
N SER A 273 -18.12 -18.21 5.52
CA SER A 273 -17.84 -16.88 6.04
C SER A 273 -16.38 -16.53 5.75
N VAL A 274 -16.15 -15.31 5.25
CA VAL A 274 -14.84 -14.79 4.84
C VAL A 274 -14.46 -13.65 5.78
N ARG A 275 -13.34 -13.75 6.51
CA ARG A 275 -12.85 -12.70 7.42
C ARG A 275 -11.36 -12.40 7.25
N THR A 276 -10.97 -11.16 7.50
CA THR A 276 -9.59 -10.69 7.37
C THR A 276 -8.96 -10.35 8.68
N MET A 277 -7.78 -10.91 8.98
CA MET A 277 -7.05 -10.71 10.22
C MET A 277 -5.58 -10.25 10.01
N GLY A 278 -4.93 -9.81 11.08
CA GLY A 278 -3.61 -9.18 11.17
C GLY A 278 -3.40 -8.71 12.61
N ILE A 279 -2.18 -8.26 12.99
CA ILE A 279 -1.79 -7.77 14.35
C ILE A 279 -3.01 -7.20 15.08
N GLY A 280 -3.37 -7.82 16.22
CA GLY A 280 -4.52 -7.50 17.08
C GLY A 280 -5.40 -6.40 16.49
N PRO A 281 -6.48 -6.71 15.77
CA PRO A 281 -7.14 -5.80 14.82
C PRO A 281 -7.44 -4.41 15.41
N LEU A 282 -7.89 -4.39 16.66
CA LEU A 282 -8.14 -3.19 17.44
C LEU A 282 -6.88 -2.33 17.65
N ALA A 283 -5.71 -2.93 17.88
CA ALA A 283 -4.44 -2.24 18.05
C ALA A 283 -3.96 -1.58 16.75
N TYR A 284 -4.16 -2.23 15.59
CA TYR A 284 -3.92 -1.59 14.29
C TYR A 284 -4.84 -0.38 14.08
N GLN A 285 -6.15 -0.54 14.27
CA GLN A 285 -7.09 0.59 14.15
C GLN A 285 -6.76 1.71 15.14
N GLN A 286 -6.38 1.34 16.37
CA GLN A 286 -5.96 2.30 17.38
C GLN A 286 -4.71 3.07 16.94
N ARG A 287 -3.72 2.39 16.37
CA ARG A 287 -2.47 3.00 15.89
C ARG A 287 -2.74 3.97 14.74
N VAL A 288 -3.53 3.57 13.75
CA VAL A 288 -3.96 4.48 12.66
C VAL A 288 -4.67 5.70 13.24
N ARG A 289 -5.62 5.50 14.15
CA ARG A 289 -6.40 6.56 14.77
C ARG A 289 -5.53 7.58 15.51
N VAL A 290 -4.63 7.12 16.38
CA VAL A 290 -3.79 8.02 17.18
C VAL A 290 -2.76 8.73 16.31
N THR A 291 -2.20 8.07 15.29
CA THR A 291 -1.27 8.72 14.36
C THR A 291 -1.98 9.79 13.56
N LEU A 292 -3.12 9.47 12.93
CA LEU A 292 -3.89 10.41 12.11
C LEU A 292 -4.20 11.72 12.88
N VAL A 293 -4.79 11.61 14.08
CA VAL A 293 -5.27 12.79 14.82
C VAL A 293 -4.16 13.78 15.18
N LYS A 294 -2.92 13.31 15.44
CA LYS A 294 -1.76 14.19 15.68
C LYS A 294 -1.57 15.23 14.57
N PHE A 295 -1.89 14.86 13.33
CA PHE A 295 -1.63 15.70 12.17
C PHE A 295 -2.83 16.51 11.70
N ILE A 296 -4.05 16.02 11.91
CA ILE A 296 -5.26 16.65 11.37
C ILE A 296 -6.02 17.50 12.39
N ASP A 297 -5.76 17.31 13.68
CA ASP A 297 -6.45 18.01 14.75
C ASP A 297 -5.52 18.32 15.94
N PRO A 298 -4.48 19.14 15.73
CA PRO A 298 -3.54 19.50 16.80
C PRO A 298 -4.21 20.28 17.95
N ALA A 299 -5.38 20.89 17.69
CA ALA A 299 -6.17 21.60 18.70
C ALA A 299 -7.01 20.68 19.60
N GLY A 300 -7.09 19.37 19.32
CA GLY A 300 -7.78 18.39 20.17
C GLY A 300 -9.31 18.53 20.22
N ARG A 301 -9.95 18.93 19.12
CA ARG A 301 -11.41 19.03 18.99
C ARG A 301 -12.08 17.67 18.73
N ILE A 302 -11.38 16.75 18.07
CA ILE A 302 -11.88 15.43 17.70
C ILE A 302 -11.79 14.50 18.90
N ARG A 303 -12.95 13.97 19.32
CA ARG A 303 -13.01 13.03 20.44
C ARG A 303 -12.40 11.68 20.07
N LEU A 304 -11.61 11.13 21.00
CA LEU A 304 -10.99 9.81 20.90
C LEU A 304 -11.46 8.88 22.03
N PRO A 305 -12.69 8.34 21.98
CA PRO A 305 -13.20 7.44 23.02
C PRO A 305 -12.32 6.19 23.17
N LYS A 306 -12.36 5.54 24.33
CA LYS A 306 -11.59 4.31 24.59
C LYS A 306 -11.86 3.28 23.48
N ALA A 307 -10.78 2.73 22.93
CA ALA A 307 -10.88 1.65 21.95
C ALA A 307 -11.65 0.47 22.58
N SER A 308 -12.62 -0.06 21.86
CA SER A 308 -13.44 -1.15 22.38
C SER A 308 -13.55 -2.28 21.37
N ARG A 309 -13.56 -3.52 21.87
CA ARG A 309 -13.99 -4.70 21.13
C ARG A 309 -15.51 -4.66 20.96
N SER A 310 -16.07 -3.59 20.41
CA SER A 310 -17.45 -3.63 19.95
C SER A 310 -17.52 -4.57 18.75
N GLY A 311 -18.53 -5.46 18.71
CA GLY A 311 -18.74 -6.41 17.63
C GLY A 311 -18.70 -5.74 16.26
N GLY A 312 -17.60 -5.94 15.55
CA GLY A 312 -17.51 -5.72 14.11
C GLY A 312 -17.67 -7.10 13.49
N TRP A 313 -18.76 -7.26 12.74
CA TRP A 313 -19.24 -8.43 12.00
C TRP A 313 -18.24 -9.57 11.75
#